data_AF-A0A8J5XRQ1-F1
#
_entry.id   AF-A0A8J5XRQ1-F1
#
_cell.length_a   1.000
_cell.length_b   1.000
_cell.length_c   1.000
_cell.angle_alpha   90.00
_cell.angle_beta   90.00
_cell.angle_gamma   90.00
#
_symmetry.space_group_name_H-M   'P 1'
#
loop_
_entity.id
_entity.type
_entity.pdbx_description
1 polymer ?
#
loop_
_entity_poly.entity_id
_entity_poly.type
_entity_poly.pdbx_seq_one_letter_code
_entity_poly.pdbx_strand_id
1 'polypeptide(L)'
;MARCVGGERREESRAACPLLTLPAALLAEILVRVPPAARYLTAPRVCRALFELVEEDARVLCAKHGWVLARRPRGVNADTTRSPWRRLYMTRACACCCALGDFCARACSNSHALFLLCGPCARSEAGRARLISRNLKLDLTGVSGKALFTASADRFCAAMHEDGAKRSGRDIMTLDTRGAARASAGNFAGARQRPAKRAR
;
A
#
# COMPACT_ATOMS: atom_id res chain seq x y z
N MET A 1 17.67 20.30 -14.54
CA MET A 1 16.92 20.87 -13.39
C MET A 1 16.27 22.15 -13.86
N ALA A 2 14.95 22.21 -14.00
CA ALA A 2 14.25 23.44 -14.41
C ALA A 2 13.18 23.77 -13.38
N ARG A 3 13.38 24.89 -12.67
CA ARG A 3 12.37 25.53 -11.81
C ARG A 3 11.43 26.34 -12.70
N CYS A 4 10.13 26.19 -12.52
CA CYS A 4 9.15 27.14 -13.03
C CYS A 4 8.77 28.08 -11.88
N VAL A 5 9.29 29.31 -11.92
CA VAL A 5 8.74 30.45 -11.17
C VAL A 5 7.77 31.16 -12.11
N GLY A 6 6.60 31.48 -11.58
CA GLY A 6 5.46 32.03 -12.32
C GLY A 6 5.64 33.49 -12.73
N GLY A 7 4.66 33.96 -13.50
CA GLY A 7 4.53 35.35 -13.88
C GLY A 7 4.02 35.49 -15.31
N GLU A 8 2.70 35.57 -15.42
CA GLU A 8 1.95 36.41 -16.38
C GLU A 8 2.07 36.11 -17.89
N ARG A 9 0.88 36.01 -18.51
CA ARG A 9 0.59 35.95 -19.97
C ARG A 9 1.04 34.67 -20.69
N ARG A 10 0.16 33.66 -20.71
CA ARG A 10 0.14 32.62 -21.75
C ARG A 10 -1.30 32.27 -22.13
N GLU A 11 -1.92 33.21 -22.81
CA GLU A 11 -3.12 32.99 -23.62
C GLU A 11 -2.68 32.74 -25.06
N GLU A 12 -1.74 31.81 -25.27
CA GLU A 12 -1.36 31.34 -26.60
C GLU A 12 -0.52 30.07 -26.42
N SER A 13 -0.87 29.02 -27.17
CA SER A 13 -0.29 27.66 -27.12
C SER A 13 -0.80 26.73 -26.01
N ARG A 14 -2.11 26.72 -25.74
CA ARG A 14 -2.78 25.47 -25.34
C ARG A 14 -2.88 24.61 -26.60
N ALA A 15 -1.82 23.89 -26.96
CA ALA A 15 -2.00 22.69 -27.75
C ALA A 15 -2.95 21.80 -26.92
N ALA A 16 -4.25 21.83 -27.27
CA ALA A 16 -5.24 21.00 -26.62
C ALA A 16 -4.68 19.58 -26.66
N CYS A 17 -4.45 18.97 -25.50
CA CYS A 17 -3.99 17.60 -25.44
C CYS A 17 -4.93 16.80 -26.36
N PRO A 18 -4.44 16.12 -27.41
CA PRO A 18 -5.31 15.47 -28.40
C PRO A 18 -6.15 14.34 -27.79
N LEU A 19 -5.84 13.93 -26.56
CA LEU A 19 -6.69 13.04 -25.78
C LEU A 19 -7.91 13.76 -25.20
N LEU A 20 -7.84 15.08 -24.95
CA LEU A 20 -8.96 15.89 -24.45
C LEU A 20 -9.99 16.24 -25.52
N THR A 21 -9.70 16.01 -26.81
CA THR A 21 -10.70 16.14 -27.88
C THR A 21 -11.60 14.90 -27.98
N LEU A 22 -11.22 13.80 -27.32
CA LEU A 22 -12.06 12.60 -27.27
C LEU A 22 -13.23 12.79 -26.27
N PRO A 23 -14.43 12.27 -26.60
CA PRO A 23 -15.51 12.14 -25.64
C PRO A 23 -15.08 11.42 -24.36
N ALA A 24 -15.58 11.86 -23.21
CA ALA A 24 -15.26 11.29 -21.90
C ALA A 24 -15.57 9.77 -21.82
N ALA A 25 -16.60 9.30 -22.53
CA ALA A 25 -16.94 7.88 -22.61
C ALA A 25 -15.81 7.05 -23.26
N LEU A 26 -15.25 7.51 -24.38
CA LEU A 26 -14.14 6.82 -25.05
C LEU A 26 -12.86 6.86 -24.20
N LEU A 27 -12.60 7.98 -23.51
CA LEU A 27 -11.48 8.05 -22.57
C LEU A 27 -11.63 7.05 -21.43
N ALA A 28 -12.84 6.87 -20.89
CA ALA A 28 -13.10 5.85 -19.87
C ALA A 28 -12.85 4.43 -20.39
N GLU A 29 -13.32 4.11 -21.61
CA GLU A 29 -13.06 2.80 -22.24
C GLU A 29 -11.57 2.53 -22.47
N ILE A 30 -10.83 3.55 -22.94
CA ILE A 30 -9.37 3.44 -23.12
C ILE A 30 -8.71 3.19 -21.76
N LEU A 31 -9.10 3.95 -20.72
CA LEU A 31 -8.56 3.77 -19.38
C LEU A 31 -8.75 2.35 -18.87
N VAL A 32 -9.91 1.73 -19.10
CA VAL A 32 -10.20 0.34 -18.70
C VAL A 32 -9.26 -0.69 -19.36
N ARG A 33 -8.73 -0.40 -20.55
CA ARG A 33 -7.77 -1.28 -21.25
C ARG A 33 -6.33 -1.04 -20.82
N VAL A 34 -6.03 0.11 -20.21
CA VAL A 34 -4.69 0.44 -19.71
C VAL A 34 -4.38 -0.39 -18.45
N PRO A 35 -3.16 -0.95 -18.32
CA PRO A 35 -2.74 -1.67 -17.11
C PRO A 35 -2.90 -0.82 -15.84
N PRO A 36 -3.29 -1.41 -14.70
CA PRO A 36 -3.55 -0.65 -13.46
C PRO A 36 -2.41 0.28 -13.04
N ALA A 37 -1.16 -0.16 -13.18
CA ALA A 37 0.00 0.66 -12.83
C ALA A 37 0.04 1.96 -13.66
N ALA A 38 -0.10 1.87 -14.98
CA ALA A 38 -0.13 3.04 -15.86
C ALA A 38 -1.38 3.91 -15.62
N ARG A 39 -2.54 3.28 -15.37
CA ARG A 39 -3.81 3.96 -15.11
C ARG A 39 -3.76 4.82 -13.86
N TYR A 40 -3.28 4.30 -12.74
CA TYR A 40 -3.38 5.01 -11.45
C TYR A 40 -2.12 5.79 -11.05
N LEU A 41 -0.94 5.45 -11.59
CA LEU A 41 0.31 6.15 -11.28
C LEU A 41 0.66 7.21 -12.32
N THR A 42 0.42 6.93 -13.60
CA THR A 42 0.93 7.74 -14.71
C THR A 42 -0.14 8.64 -15.32
N ALA A 43 -1.32 8.09 -15.68
CA ALA A 43 -2.38 8.86 -16.34
C ALA A 43 -2.82 10.15 -15.59
N PRO A 44 -2.94 10.17 -14.25
CA PRO A 44 -3.35 11.37 -13.51
C PRO A 44 -2.32 12.51 -13.56
N ARG A 45 -1.09 12.22 -14.01
CA ARG A 45 -0.02 13.22 -14.15
C ARG A 45 -0.01 13.89 -15.53
N VAL A 46 -0.74 13.33 -16.50
CA VAL A 46 -0.75 13.81 -17.89
C VAL A 46 -1.59 15.08 -18.01
N CYS A 47 -2.83 15.05 -17.53
CA CYS A 47 -3.72 16.21 -17.53
C CYS A 47 -4.79 16.11 -16.45
N ARG A 48 -5.48 17.23 -16.20
CA ARG A 48 -6.53 17.32 -15.17
C ARG A 48 -7.75 16.43 -15.48
N ALA A 49 -8.17 16.31 -16.73
CA ALA A 49 -9.34 15.47 -17.05
C ALA A 49 -9.07 13.98 -16.81
N LEU A 50 -7.88 13.48 -17.18
CA LEU A 50 -7.47 12.10 -16.87
C LEU A 50 -7.35 11.88 -15.37
N PHE A 51 -6.88 12.88 -14.62
CA PHE A 51 -6.88 12.81 -13.16
C PHE A 51 -8.28 12.61 -12.60
N GLU A 52 -9.27 13.40 -13.04
CA GLU A 52 -10.65 13.32 -12.57
C GLU A 52 -11.31 11.99 -12.96
N LEU A 53 -11.09 11.52 -14.20
CA LEU A 53 -11.58 10.21 -14.65
C LEU A 53 -10.99 9.04 -13.85
N VAL A 54 -9.69 9.07 -13.57
CA VAL A 54 -9.04 8.01 -12.78
C VAL A 54 -9.49 8.02 -11.32
N GLU A 55 -9.76 9.21 -10.76
CA GLU A 55 -10.28 9.33 -9.40
C GLU A 55 -11.70 8.73 -9.30
N GLU A 56 -12.53 8.96 -10.31
CA GLU A 56 -13.88 8.38 -10.40
C GLU A 56 -13.85 6.87 -10.60
N ASP A 57 -12.98 6.36 -11.48
CA ASP A 57 -12.75 4.91 -11.65
C ASP A 57 -12.31 4.25 -10.33
N ALA A 58 -11.38 4.89 -9.61
CA ALA A 58 -10.94 4.41 -8.30
C ALA A 58 -12.07 4.42 -7.26
N ARG A 59 -12.96 5.42 -7.29
CA ARG A 59 -14.15 5.49 -6.41
C ARG A 59 -15.08 4.30 -6.66
N VAL A 60 -15.41 4.04 -7.92
CA VAL A 60 -16.29 2.92 -8.31
C VAL A 60 -15.69 1.58 -7.89
N LEU A 61 -14.39 1.37 -8.11
CA LEU A 61 -13.71 0.14 -7.70
C LEU A 61 -13.66 -0.01 -6.17
N CYS A 62 -13.32 1.05 -5.43
CA CYS A 62 -13.33 1.01 -3.98
C CYS A 62 -14.72 0.67 -3.45
N ALA A 63 -15.77 1.28 -4.01
CA ALA A 63 -17.16 0.98 -3.64
C ALA A 63 -17.54 -0.47 -3.94
N LYS A 64 -17.15 -1.02 -5.11
CA LYS A 64 -17.38 -2.41 -5.49
C LYS A 64 -16.77 -3.41 -4.50
N HIS A 65 -15.63 -3.06 -3.91
CA HIS A 65 -14.95 -3.87 -2.89
C HIS A 65 -15.36 -3.53 -1.44
N GLY A 66 -16.37 -2.67 -1.25
CA GLY A 66 -16.82 -2.25 0.08
C GLY A 66 -15.79 -1.43 0.86
N TRP A 67 -14.82 -0.83 0.18
CA TRP A 67 -13.78 -0.01 0.81
C TRP A 67 -14.29 1.41 1.01
N VAL A 68 -14.19 1.87 2.25
CA VAL A 68 -14.69 3.18 2.67
C VAL A 68 -13.51 4.06 3.06
N LEU A 69 -13.57 5.33 2.67
CA LEU A 69 -12.62 6.34 3.14
C LEU A 69 -12.71 6.49 4.65
N ALA A 70 -11.56 6.57 5.31
CA ALA A 70 -11.52 6.86 6.74
C ALA A 70 -12.22 8.19 7.03
N ARG A 71 -12.96 8.26 8.15
CA ARG A 71 -13.58 9.51 8.58
C ARG A 71 -12.49 10.55 8.80
N ARG A 72 -12.65 11.68 8.11
CA ARG A 72 -11.71 12.79 8.17
C ARG A 72 -11.62 13.33 9.62
N PRO A 73 -10.42 13.51 10.19
CA PRO A 73 -10.27 14.24 11.44
C PRO A 73 -10.77 15.68 11.27
N ARG A 74 -11.49 16.19 12.27
CA ARG A 74 -11.94 17.59 12.29
C ARG A 74 -10.70 18.51 12.25
N GLY A 75 -10.71 19.52 11.38
CA GLY A 75 -9.64 20.54 11.29
C GLY A 75 -8.56 20.34 10.23
N VAL A 76 -8.61 19.27 9.41
CA VAL A 76 -7.67 19.09 8.29
C VAL A 76 -8.21 19.76 7.02
N ASN A 77 -7.46 20.67 6.40
CA ASN A 77 -7.85 21.45 5.19
C ASN A 77 -8.30 20.57 4.02
N ALA A 78 -9.44 20.91 3.41
CA ALA A 78 -10.07 20.16 2.30
C ALA A 78 -9.08 19.74 1.20
N ASP A 79 -8.14 20.63 0.87
CA ASP A 79 -7.18 20.49 -0.22
C ASP A 79 -6.06 19.47 0.01
N THR A 80 -5.81 19.02 1.26
CA THR A 80 -4.68 18.13 1.56
C THR A 80 -4.85 16.73 0.95
N THR A 81 -6.07 16.35 0.56
CA THR A 81 -6.36 15.05 -0.08
C THR A 81 -7.04 15.24 -1.42
N ARG A 82 -6.30 15.76 -2.40
CA ARG A 82 -6.81 15.97 -3.78
C ARG A 82 -7.20 14.67 -4.51
N SER A 83 -6.80 13.50 -4.01
CA SER A 83 -7.11 12.18 -4.60
C SER A 83 -7.34 11.08 -3.52
N PRO A 84 -8.44 11.18 -2.73
CA PRO A 84 -8.66 10.28 -1.61
C PRO A 84 -8.95 8.84 -2.04
N TRP A 85 -9.71 8.62 -3.12
CA TRP A 85 -10.10 7.29 -3.60
C TRP A 85 -8.94 6.58 -4.27
N ARG A 86 -8.17 7.26 -5.10
CA ARG A 86 -6.97 6.67 -5.70
C ARG A 86 -5.94 6.32 -4.63
N ARG A 87 -5.79 7.15 -3.60
CA ARG A 87 -4.93 6.82 -2.45
C ARG A 87 -5.43 5.59 -1.71
N LEU A 88 -6.74 5.50 -1.44
CA LEU A 88 -7.35 4.32 -0.82
C LEU A 88 -7.09 3.07 -1.67
N TYR A 89 -7.37 3.13 -2.97
CA TYR A 89 -7.08 2.04 -3.90
C TYR A 89 -5.60 1.62 -3.81
N MET A 90 -4.66 2.57 -3.85
CA MET A 90 -3.23 2.28 -3.79
C MET A 90 -2.80 1.59 -2.49
N THR A 91 -3.46 1.87 -1.35
CA THR A 91 -3.18 1.15 -0.10
C THR A 91 -3.65 -0.31 -0.12
N ARG A 92 -4.59 -0.65 -1.01
CA ARG A 92 -5.15 -1.99 -1.18
C ARG A 92 -4.64 -2.70 -2.43
N ALA A 93 -3.92 -1.99 -3.29
CA ALA A 93 -3.35 -2.55 -4.50
C ALA A 93 -2.04 -3.30 -4.22
N CYS A 94 -1.73 -4.25 -5.10
CA CYS A 94 -0.45 -4.93 -5.17
C CYS A 94 0.65 -3.91 -5.44
N ALA A 95 1.67 -3.88 -4.58
CA ALA A 95 2.78 -2.94 -4.69
C ALA A 95 3.61 -3.12 -5.98
N CYS A 96 3.54 -4.29 -6.61
CA CYS A 96 4.32 -4.60 -7.82
C CYS A 96 3.58 -4.27 -9.12
N CYS A 97 2.31 -4.68 -9.25
CA CYS A 97 1.55 -4.56 -10.50
C CYS A 97 0.30 -3.67 -10.43
N CYS A 98 -0.01 -3.12 -9.24
CA CYS A 98 -1.21 -2.33 -8.97
C CYS A 98 -2.55 -3.05 -9.23
N ALA A 99 -2.56 -4.37 -9.42
CA ALA A 99 -3.78 -5.19 -9.33
C ALA A 99 -4.29 -5.24 -7.87
N LEU A 100 -5.42 -5.88 -7.59
CA LEU A 100 -5.91 -6.05 -6.22
C LEU A 100 -4.90 -6.86 -5.39
N GLY A 101 -4.46 -6.29 -4.26
CA GLY A 101 -3.60 -6.96 -3.31
C GLY A 101 -4.41 -7.82 -2.34
N ASP A 102 -3.80 -8.91 -1.85
CA ASP A 102 -4.45 -9.83 -0.92
C ASP A 102 -3.53 -10.22 0.25
N PHE A 103 -2.22 -10.38 0.00
CA PHE A 103 -1.26 -10.83 1.00
C PHE A 103 -0.51 -9.65 1.62
N CYS A 104 -0.54 -9.54 2.95
CA CYS A 104 0.09 -8.44 3.67
C CYS A 104 1.60 -8.64 3.81
N ALA A 105 2.38 -7.63 3.43
CA ALA A 105 3.80 -7.53 3.76
C ALA A 105 4.00 -6.70 5.03
N ARG A 106 4.73 -7.24 6.00
CA ARG A 106 4.92 -6.70 7.35
C ARG A 106 6.37 -6.74 7.78
N ALA A 107 6.78 -5.84 8.67
CA ALA A 107 8.12 -5.91 9.26
C ALA A 107 8.23 -7.08 10.26
N CYS A 108 7.18 -7.31 11.02
CA CYS A 108 7.02 -8.45 11.92
C CYS A 108 5.57 -8.94 11.96
N SER A 109 5.33 -10.14 12.48
CA SER A 109 4.01 -10.81 12.52
C SER A 109 2.90 -9.95 13.13
N ASN A 110 3.22 -9.11 14.11
CA ASN A 110 2.24 -8.27 14.81
C ASN A 110 2.23 -6.79 14.35
N SER A 111 3.08 -6.43 13.38
CA SER A 111 3.11 -5.06 12.85
C SER A 111 1.96 -4.81 11.87
N HIS A 112 1.61 -3.54 11.65
CA HIS A 112 0.69 -3.15 10.59
C HIS A 112 1.23 -3.56 9.20
N ALA A 113 0.32 -3.83 8.27
CA ALA A 113 0.70 -4.10 6.88
C ALA A 113 1.29 -2.83 6.25
N LEU A 114 2.47 -2.96 5.66
CA LEU A 114 3.14 -1.85 4.96
C LEU A 114 2.66 -1.74 3.51
N PHE A 115 2.44 -2.87 2.86
CA PHE A 115 1.82 -2.96 1.54
C PHE A 115 1.24 -4.35 1.29
N LEU A 116 0.46 -4.48 0.22
CA LEU A 116 -0.10 -5.75 -0.19
C LEU A 116 0.58 -6.28 -1.46
N LEU A 117 0.56 -7.60 -1.63
CA LEU A 117 0.89 -8.29 -2.87
C LEU A 117 -0.30 -9.11 -3.35
N CYS A 118 -0.49 -9.22 -4.67
CA CYS A 118 -1.39 -10.21 -5.23
C CYS A 118 -0.73 -11.59 -5.25
N GLY A 119 -1.51 -12.67 -5.34
CA GLY A 119 -0.98 -14.04 -5.37
C GLY A 119 0.12 -14.28 -6.41
N PRO A 120 -0.04 -13.85 -7.68
CA PRO A 120 1.03 -13.96 -8.68
C PRO A 120 2.32 -13.24 -8.27
N CYS A 121 2.23 -11.99 -7.80
CA CYS A 121 3.42 -11.23 -7.39
C CYS A 121 4.06 -11.79 -6.12
N ALA A 122 3.28 -12.32 -5.17
CA ALA A 122 3.78 -12.97 -3.98
C ALA A 122 4.61 -14.23 -4.30
N ARG A 123 4.26 -14.96 -5.37
CA ARG A 123 5.01 -16.14 -5.85
C ARG A 123 6.16 -15.80 -6.79
N SER A 124 6.11 -14.63 -7.42
CA SER A 124 7.15 -14.17 -8.35
C SER A 124 8.49 -13.93 -7.66
N GLU A 125 9.58 -14.13 -8.40
CA GLU A 125 10.93 -13.79 -7.92
C GLU A 125 11.07 -12.29 -7.62
N ALA A 126 10.52 -11.41 -8.46
CA ALA A 126 10.54 -9.97 -8.25
C ALA A 126 9.84 -9.55 -6.94
N GLY A 127 8.70 -10.17 -6.61
CA GLY A 127 8.01 -9.92 -5.33
C GLY A 127 8.82 -10.41 -4.13
N ARG A 128 9.44 -11.59 -4.24
CA ARG A 128 10.34 -12.13 -3.20
C ARG A 128 11.57 -11.25 -2.99
N ALA A 129 12.25 -10.84 -4.06
CA ALA A 129 13.41 -9.93 -3.99
C ALA A 129 13.04 -8.60 -3.31
N ARG A 130 11.83 -8.08 -3.56
CA ARG A 130 11.32 -6.88 -2.90
C ARG A 130 11.06 -7.06 -1.41
N LEU A 131 10.57 -8.23 -0.99
CA LEU A 131 10.40 -8.55 0.44
C LEU A 131 11.76 -8.67 1.14
N ILE A 132 12.69 -9.39 0.52
CA ILE A 132 14.04 -9.63 1.04
C ILE A 132 14.82 -8.32 1.16
N SER A 133 14.85 -7.49 0.12
CA SER A 133 15.57 -6.21 0.12
C SER A 133 15.08 -5.23 1.19
N ARG A 134 13.85 -5.41 1.70
CA ARG A 134 13.23 -4.57 2.72
C ARG A 134 13.11 -5.27 4.08
N ASN A 135 13.65 -6.49 4.20
CA ASN A 135 13.54 -7.34 5.38
C ASN A 135 12.08 -7.49 5.89
N LEU A 136 11.17 -7.81 4.97
CA LEU A 136 9.75 -7.95 5.26
C LEU A 136 9.30 -9.41 5.21
N LYS A 137 8.35 -9.74 6.08
CA LYS A 137 7.62 -11.00 6.11
C LYS A 137 6.31 -10.85 5.35
N LEU A 138 5.86 -11.94 4.72
CA LEU A 138 4.58 -11.99 4.00
C LEU A 138 3.61 -12.91 4.75
N ASP A 139 2.39 -12.44 4.96
CA ASP A 139 1.32 -13.28 5.50
C ASP A 139 0.96 -14.35 4.46
N LEU A 140 0.97 -15.62 4.87
CA LEU A 140 0.60 -16.75 4.00
C LEU A 140 -0.91 -16.85 3.80
N THR A 141 -1.70 -16.22 4.66
CA THR A 141 -3.15 -16.10 4.52
C THR A 141 -3.49 -14.68 4.10
N GLY A 142 -4.19 -14.55 2.97
CA GLY A 142 -4.62 -13.26 2.46
C GLY A 142 -5.73 -12.64 3.30
N VAL A 143 -5.99 -11.35 3.07
CA VAL A 143 -7.11 -10.61 3.66
C VAL A 143 -8.45 -11.25 3.26
N SER A 144 -8.50 -11.91 2.11
CA SER A 144 -9.65 -12.71 1.66
C SER A 144 -9.85 -14.03 2.42
N GLY A 145 -8.92 -14.40 3.31
CA GLY A 145 -8.90 -15.70 4.00
C GLY A 145 -8.29 -16.84 3.17
N LYS A 146 -7.90 -16.58 1.92
CA LYS A 146 -7.28 -17.58 1.04
C LYS A 146 -5.80 -17.77 1.37
N ALA A 147 -5.36 -19.02 1.44
CA ALA A 147 -3.96 -19.35 1.58
C ALA A 147 -3.19 -19.07 0.27
N LEU A 148 -1.97 -18.55 0.38
CA LEU A 148 -1.08 -18.28 -0.74
C LEU A 148 -0.66 -19.57 -1.46
N PHE A 149 -0.52 -20.63 -0.68
CA PHE A 149 -0.20 -21.99 -1.07
C PHE A 149 -1.34 -22.90 -0.60
N THR A 150 -1.86 -23.74 -1.48
CA THR A 150 -2.72 -24.86 -1.07
C THR A 150 -1.86 -25.91 -0.35
N ALA A 151 -2.45 -26.73 0.53
CA ALA A 151 -1.73 -27.75 1.33
C ALA A 151 -0.82 -28.71 0.52
N SER A 152 -0.99 -28.80 -0.80
CA SER A 152 -0.08 -29.52 -1.70
C SER A 152 1.27 -28.82 -1.98
N ALA A 153 1.45 -27.57 -1.51
CA ALA A 153 2.62 -26.73 -1.77
C ALA A 153 3.51 -26.48 -0.53
N ASP A 154 3.40 -27.34 0.50
CA ASP A 154 4.16 -27.30 1.76
C ASP A 154 5.69 -27.20 1.57
N ARG A 155 6.23 -27.67 0.44
CA ARG A 155 7.66 -27.52 0.11
C ARG A 155 8.11 -26.06 -0.04
N PHE A 156 7.23 -25.14 -0.42
CA PHE A 156 7.58 -23.73 -0.60
C PHE A 156 7.71 -22.99 0.74
N CYS A 157 6.83 -23.31 1.70
CA CYS A 157 6.88 -22.71 3.05
C CYS A 157 8.19 -23.11 3.76
N ALA A 158 8.63 -24.36 3.61
CA ALA A 158 9.91 -24.83 4.14
C ALA A 158 11.10 -24.02 3.58
N ALA A 159 11.13 -23.75 2.26
CA ALA A 159 12.20 -22.99 1.63
C ALA A 159 12.31 -21.53 2.13
N MET A 160 11.18 -20.84 2.35
CA MET A 160 11.18 -19.45 2.84
C MET A 160 11.58 -19.36 4.33
N HIS A 161 11.23 -20.36 5.14
CA HIS A 161 11.67 -20.44 6.53
C HIS A 161 13.15 -20.83 6.64
N GLU A 162 13.63 -21.76 5.80
CA GLU A 162 15.04 -22.15 5.76
C GLU A 162 15.96 -21.02 5.28
N ASP A 163 15.58 -20.26 4.24
CA ASP A 163 16.39 -19.14 3.76
C ASP A 163 16.41 -17.95 4.75
N GLY A 164 15.33 -17.77 5.51
CA GLY A 164 15.30 -16.82 6.63
C GLY A 164 16.20 -17.26 7.79
N ALA A 165 16.16 -18.56 8.14
CA ALA A 165 16.95 -19.13 9.24
C ALA A 165 18.46 -19.21 8.91
N LYS A 166 18.82 -19.55 7.66
CA LYS A 166 20.22 -19.58 7.20
C LYS A 166 20.85 -18.19 7.14
N ARG A 167 20.04 -17.13 6.98
CA ARG A 167 20.52 -15.72 6.98
C ARG A 167 20.58 -15.10 8.38
N SER A 168 19.75 -15.54 9.33
CA SER A 168 19.94 -15.19 10.75
C SER A 168 21.11 -15.93 11.40
N GLY A 169 21.66 -16.96 10.75
CA GLY A 169 22.81 -17.73 11.23
C GLY A 169 24.18 -17.06 11.09
N ARG A 170 24.25 -15.78 10.67
CA ARG A 170 25.52 -15.03 10.65
C ARG A 170 25.63 -13.94 11.71
N ASP A 171 24.63 -13.77 12.56
CA ASP A 171 24.72 -13.07 13.85
C ASP A 171 23.35 -13.23 14.53
N ILE A 172 23.23 -14.21 15.42
CA ILE A 172 22.42 -14.19 16.65
C ILE A 172 22.79 -15.48 17.36
N MET A 173 23.59 -15.36 18.42
CA MET A 173 23.72 -16.39 19.43
C MET A 173 22.32 -16.78 19.91
N THR A 174 21.95 -18.03 19.72
CA THR A 174 20.98 -18.69 20.60
C THR A 174 21.56 -18.69 22.01
N LEU A 175 20.85 -18.10 22.96
CA LEU A 175 21.03 -18.38 24.38
C LEU A 175 19.66 -18.48 25.07
N ASP A 176 19.36 -19.74 25.35
CA ASP A 176 18.63 -20.32 26.48
C ASP A 176 17.32 -19.72 27.01
N THR A 177 16.28 -20.53 26.82
CA THR A 177 15.20 -20.70 27.78
C THR A 177 15.70 -21.40 29.05
N ARG A 178 16.10 -20.64 30.08
CA ARG A 178 15.90 -20.90 31.53
C ARG A 178 16.89 -20.09 32.37
N GLY A 179 16.35 -19.17 33.19
CA GLY A 179 17.00 -18.65 34.40
C GLY A 179 17.81 -17.37 34.26
N ALA A 180 17.17 -16.21 34.44
CA ALA A 180 17.79 -15.04 35.09
C ALA A 180 16.71 -14.04 35.51
N ALA A 181 16.47 -13.99 36.81
CA ALA A 181 15.83 -12.87 37.47
C ALA A 181 16.76 -11.63 37.45
N ARG A 182 16.15 -10.44 37.53
CA ARG A 182 16.74 -9.11 37.81
C ARG A 182 17.68 -8.55 36.74
N ALA A 183 17.29 -7.42 36.13
CA ALA A 183 17.67 -6.08 36.58
C ALA A 183 17.21 -4.98 35.59
N SER A 184 16.74 -3.86 36.17
CA SER A 184 16.82 -2.45 35.71
C SER A 184 16.35 -2.09 34.29
N ALA A 185 15.24 -1.36 34.15
CA ALA A 185 15.10 0.11 34.32
C ALA A 185 15.55 0.91 33.09
N GLY A 186 14.62 1.70 32.53
CA GLY A 186 14.95 2.67 31.48
C GLY A 186 13.75 3.13 30.66
N ASN A 187 13.01 4.10 31.19
CA ASN A 187 12.31 5.19 30.49
C ASN A 187 11.71 4.93 29.10
N PHE A 188 10.37 4.95 29.00
CA PHE A 188 9.69 5.94 28.16
C PHE A 188 8.33 6.29 28.78
N ALA A 189 8.26 7.51 29.27
CA ALA A 189 7.08 8.15 29.84
C ALA A 189 6.07 8.52 28.73
N GLY A 190 4.78 8.55 29.08
CA GLY A 190 3.83 9.41 28.38
C GLY A 190 2.42 8.90 28.05
N ALA A 191 1.84 7.93 28.76
CA ALA A 191 0.39 7.70 28.69
C ALA A 191 -0.28 8.19 29.98
N ARG A 192 -0.70 9.46 30.03
CA ARG A 192 -1.62 9.94 31.07
C ARG A 192 -3.05 9.56 30.69
N GLN A 193 -3.48 8.39 31.13
CA GLN A 193 -4.89 8.15 31.45
C GLN A 193 -5.14 8.67 32.87
N ARG A 194 -6.22 9.43 33.07
CA ARG A 194 -6.82 9.57 34.40
C ARG A 194 -8.33 9.33 34.33
N PRO A 195 -8.91 8.77 35.41
CA PRO A 195 -10.08 7.91 35.33
C PRO A 195 -11.34 8.57 35.92
N ALA A 196 -12.44 7.85 35.71
CA ALA A 196 -13.76 8.04 36.28
C ALA A 196 -13.76 8.36 37.79
N LYS A 197 -14.62 9.29 38.20
CA LYS A 197 -15.14 9.38 39.57
C LYS A 197 -16.64 9.10 39.56
N ARG A 198 -17.02 8.09 40.34
CA ARG A 198 -18.40 7.78 40.78
C ARG A 198 -18.80 8.67 41.96
N ALA A 199 -20.09 9.01 41.96
CA ALA A 199 -21.04 9.15 43.08
C ALA A 199 -20.54 9.61 44.46
N ARG A 200 -21.14 10.72 44.94
CA ARG A 200 -22.12 10.72 46.02
C ARG A 200 -23.22 11.72 45.69
#